data_AF-A0A832E164-F1
#
_entry.id   AF-A0A832E164-F1
#
_cell.length_a   1.000
_cell.length_b   1.000
_cell.length_c   1.000
_cell.angle_alpha   90.00
_cell.angle_beta   90.00
_cell.angle_gamma   90.00
#
_symmetry.space_group_name_H-M   'P 1'
#
loop_
_entity.id
_entity.type
_entity.pdbx_description
1 polymer ?
#
loop_
_entity_poly.entity_id
_entity_poly.type
_entity_poly.pdbx_seq_one_letter_code
_entity_poly.pdbx_strand_id
1 'polypeptide(L)'
;LVNPESMRGTGQLPKLREDMYYVEKDDLFLIPTAEVPVTNLHRDEILHNDDLPLKYCAYTACFRREAGSWGKDTRGLLRLHQFNKVELVKFTRPEDSYAEHEKLLADATRILELLGIPYRVVELCTGDLSFAAAKCYDVEVWAPAEKRWLEASSCSNFEDFQARRMNIRFKRTQTSKPEFVHTLNASGLATPRLMVAILENFQTDEGTVVVPEPLRKYTGFNIIKREY
;
A
#
# COMPACT_ATOMS: atom_id res chain seq x y z
N LEU A 1 1.73 -13.70 -9.29
CA LEU A 1 3.17 -14.04 -9.38
C LEU A 1 3.83 -13.03 -10.30
N VAL A 2 5.10 -12.71 -10.10
CA VAL A 2 5.88 -11.77 -10.93
C VAL A 2 7.30 -12.30 -11.12
N ASN A 3 7.95 -11.88 -12.21
CA ASN A 3 9.35 -12.21 -12.49
C ASN A 3 10.31 -11.40 -11.58
N PRO A 4 11.59 -11.81 -11.48
CA PRO A 4 12.58 -11.13 -10.64
C PRO A 4 12.82 -9.68 -11.04
N GLU A 5 12.75 -9.38 -12.34
CA GLU A 5 12.94 -8.02 -12.86
C GLU A 5 11.88 -7.05 -12.32
N SER A 6 10.62 -7.50 -12.23
CA SER A 6 9.53 -6.70 -11.66
C SER A 6 9.81 -6.33 -10.21
N MET A 7 10.23 -7.32 -9.41
CA MET A 7 10.61 -7.13 -8.01
C MET A 7 11.86 -6.25 -7.84
N ARG A 8 12.80 -6.29 -8.80
CA ARG A 8 13.93 -5.34 -8.82
C ARG A 8 13.45 -3.93 -9.12
N GLY A 9 12.53 -3.77 -10.07
CA GLY A 9 12.00 -2.48 -10.52
C GLY A 9 11.50 -1.61 -9.38
N THR A 10 10.65 -2.18 -8.52
CA THR A 10 10.04 -1.49 -7.37
C THR A 10 10.91 -1.52 -6.10
N GLY A 11 12.10 -2.15 -6.15
CA GLY A 11 13.11 -2.06 -5.09
C GLY A 11 13.05 -3.16 -4.02
N GLN A 12 12.16 -4.14 -4.13
CA GLN A 12 12.12 -5.29 -3.23
C GLN A 12 13.37 -6.16 -3.39
N LEU A 13 13.82 -6.40 -4.62
CA LEU A 13 15.10 -7.08 -4.86
C LEU A 13 16.25 -6.10 -5.09
N PRO A 14 17.46 -6.40 -4.58
CA PRO A 14 17.84 -7.64 -3.87
C PRO A 14 17.59 -7.61 -2.35
N LYS A 15 17.35 -6.43 -1.75
CA LYS A 15 17.41 -6.21 -0.29
C LYS A 15 16.43 -7.06 0.50
N LEU A 16 15.20 -7.25 0.01
CA LEU A 16 14.12 -7.95 0.72
C LEU A 16 13.95 -9.39 0.25
N ARG A 17 14.92 -9.98 -0.47
CA ARG A 17 14.78 -11.34 -1.03
C ARG A 17 14.32 -12.37 -0.01
N GLU A 18 14.92 -12.35 1.19
CA GLU A 18 14.60 -13.31 2.26
C GLU A 18 13.17 -13.18 2.78
N ASP A 19 12.56 -12.01 2.64
CA ASP A 19 11.19 -11.75 3.08
C ASP A 19 10.13 -12.11 2.01
N MET A 20 10.55 -12.48 0.79
CA MET A 20 9.64 -12.80 -0.31
C MET A 20 9.47 -14.32 -0.47
N TYR A 21 8.25 -14.76 -0.76
CA TYR A 21 8.03 -16.14 -1.19
C TYR A 21 8.46 -16.30 -2.65
N TYR A 22 9.43 -17.21 -2.87
CA TYR A 22 10.00 -17.53 -4.17
C TYR A 22 9.57 -18.93 -4.62
N VAL A 23 9.09 -19.02 -5.87
CA VAL A 23 8.70 -20.25 -6.53
C VAL A 23 9.87 -20.69 -7.42
N GLU A 24 10.76 -21.49 -6.85
CA GLU A 24 12.06 -21.83 -7.45
C GLU A 24 11.97 -22.48 -8.83
N LYS A 25 10.97 -23.35 -9.05
CA LYS A 25 10.83 -24.11 -10.30
C LYS A 25 10.47 -23.21 -11.49
N ASP A 26 9.80 -22.10 -11.24
CA ASP A 26 9.26 -21.22 -12.26
C ASP A 26 10.03 -19.89 -12.35
N ASP A 27 10.99 -19.64 -11.46
CA ASP A 27 11.68 -18.37 -11.27
C ASP A 27 10.70 -17.18 -11.10
N LEU A 28 9.71 -17.37 -10.21
CA LEU A 28 8.68 -16.38 -9.94
C LEU A 28 8.55 -16.07 -8.45
N PHE A 29 8.08 -14.87 -8.13
CA PHE A 29 7.78 -14.43 -6.77
C PHE A 29 6.28 -14.23 -6.56
N LEU A 30 5.79 -14.60 -5.38
CA LEU A 30 4.49 -14.09 -4.91
C LEU A 30 4.66 -12.61 -4.55
N ILE A 31 3.67 -11.81 -4.94
CA ILE A 31 3.77 -10.36 -4.77
C ILE A 31 3.51 -9.96 -3.31
N PRO A 32 4.33 -9.08 -2.72
CA PRO A 32 4.11 -8.55 -1.36
C PRO A 32 3.13 -7.37 -1.33
N THR A 33 2.79 -6.84 -2.50
CA THR A 33 1.90 -5.70 -2.74
C THR A 33 1.53 -5.62 -4.23
N ALA A 34 0.36 -5.06 -4.56
CA ALA A 34 -0.03 -4.80 -5.96
C ALA A 34 0.86 -3.74 -6.63
N GLU A 35 1.58 -2.93 -5.86
CA GLU A 35 2.57 -1.97 -6.35
C GLU A 35 3.55 -2.63 -7.34
N VAL A 36 4.04 -3.84 -7.03
CA VAL A 36 5.03 -4.52 -7.88
C VAL A 36 4.51 -4.70 -9.31
N PRO A 37 3.40 -5.43 -9.57
CA PRO A 37 2.91 -5.59 -10.93
C PRO A 37 2.37 -4.29 -11.53
N VAL A 38 1.70 -3.43 -10.74
CA VAL A 38 1.05 -2.22 -11.27
C VAL A 38 2.08 -1.20 -11.73
N THR A 39 3.13 -0.93 -10.95
CA THR A 39 4.17 0.02 -11.37
C THR A 39 4.95 -0.50 -12.59
N ASN A 40 5.05 -1.82 -12.74
CA ASN A 40 5.71 -2.48 -13.86
C ASN A 40 4.88 -2.52 -15.16
N LEU A 41 3.60 -2.13 -15.16
CA LEU A 41 2.77 -2.12 -16.38
C LEU A 41 3.41 -1.30 -17.51
N HIS A 42 4.09 -0.21 -17.16
CA HIS A 42 4.71 0.72 -18.09
C HIS A 42 6.23 0.55 -18.21
N ARG A 43 6.75 -0.62 -17.82
CA ARG A 43 8.18 -0.91 -17.96
C ARG A 43 8.62 -0.72 -19.41
N ASP A 44 9.76 -0.05 -19.58
CA ASP A 44 10.38 0.28 -20.87
C ASP A 44 9.52 1.18 -21.78
N GLU A 45 8.43 1.77 -21.27
CA GLU A 45 7.54 2.63 -22.01
C GLU A 45 7.96 4.11 -21.99
N ILE A 46 7.60 4.84 -23.05
CA ILE A 46 7.60 6.31 -23.07
C ILE A 46 6.15 6.77 -23.09
N LEU A 47 5.64 7.19 -21.94
CA LEU A 47 4.29 7.69 -21.74
C LEU A 47 4.06 9.03 -22.44
N HIS A 48 2.81 9.30 -22.82
CA HIS A 48 2.40 10.60 -23.31
C HIS A 48 2.23 11.58 -22.15
N ASN A 49 2.77 12.80 -22.29
CA ASN A 49 2.68 13.82 -21.25
C ASN A 49 1.23 14.18 -20.88
N ASP A 50 0.32 14.16 -21.85
CA ASP A 50 -1.07 14.56 -21.65
C ASP A 50 -1.91 13.52 -20.89
N ASP A 51 -1.39 12.29 -20.77
CA ASP A 51 -2.02 11.24 -19.96
C ASP A 51 -1.62 11.32 -18.49
N LEU A 52 -0.60 12.13 -18.13
CA LEU A 52 -0.13 12.26 -16.76
C LEU A 52 -0.98 13.28 -15.96
N PRO A 53 -1.33 12.97 -14.70
CA PRO A 53 -0.92 11.78 -13.96
C PRO A 53 -1.80 10.54 -14.24
N LEU A 54 -1.16 9.39 -14.44
CA LEU A 54 -1.84 8.10 -14.48
C LEU A 54 -2.16 7.64 -13.06
N LYS A 55 -3.36 7.10 -12.84
CA LYS A 55 -3.84 6.66 -11.52
C LYS A 55 -4.41 5.26 -11.60
N TYR A 56 -3.88 4.36 -10.79
CA TYR A 56 -4.30 2.97 -10.71
C TYR A 56 -4.78 2.62 -9.31
N CYS A 57 -5.80 1.77 -9.24
CA CYS A 57 -6.32 1.17 -8.02
C CYS A 57 -6.43 -0.35 -8.25
N ALA A 58 -5.78 -1.15 -7.41
CA ALA A 58 -5.70 -2.59 -7.60
C ALA A 58 -5.89 -3.36 -6.30
N TYR A 59 -6.80 -4.34 -6.32
CA TYR A 59 -6.98 -5.30 -5.23
C TYR A 59 -6.15 -6.55 -5.49
N THR A 60 -5.36 -6.99 -4.49
CA THR A 60 -4.60 -8.25 -4.57
C THR A 60 -4.51 -8.95 -3.22
N ALA A 61 -4.33 -10.27 -3.28
CA ALA A 61 -3.72 -11.01 -2.19
C ALA A 61 -2.21 -10.73 -2.17
N CYS A 62 -1.70 -10.32 -1.02
CA CYS A 62 -0.31 -9.98 -0.75
C CYS A 62 0.33 -11.06 0.11
N PHE A 63 1.59 -11.39 -0.18
CA PHE A 63 2.31 -12.47 0.48
C PHE A 63 3.67 -11.99 1.01
N ARG A 64 3.94 -12.21 2.30
CA ARG A 64 5.21 -11.87 2.96
C ARG A 64 5.66 -13.00 3.87
N ARG A 65 6.95 -13.33 3.85
CA ARG A 65 7.50 -14.37 4.73
C ARG A 65 7.61 -13.91 6.17
N GLU A 66 7.56 -12.60 6.42
CA GLU A 66 7.71 -12.01 7.75
C GLU A 66 9.02 -12.45 8.43
N ALA A 67 10.07 -12.60 7.60
CA ALA A 67 11.38 -13.06 8.00
C ALA A 67 12.04 -12.01 8.90
N GLY A 68 12.40 -12.39 10.13
CA GLY A 68 12.96 -11.46 11.12
C GLY A 68 11.95 -10.84 12.07
N SER A 69 10.67 -11.23 12.02
CA SER A 69 9.67 -10.80 13.01
C SER A 69 9.81 -11.48 14.38
N TRP A 70 10.58 -12.58 14.49
CA TRP A 70 10.88 -13.32 15.74
C TRP A 70 9.67 -13.57 16.67
N GLY A 71 8.48 -13.80 16.09
CA GLY A 71 7.26 -14.06 16.86
C GLY A 71 6.50 -12.80 17.31
N LYS A 72 7.02 -11.60 17.06
CA LYS A 72 6.37 -10.33 17.40
C LYS A 72 5.09 -10.13 16.60
N ASP A 73 4.00 -9.77 17.28
CA ASP A 73 2.68 -9.48 16.70
C ASP A 73 2.06 -10.63 15.88
N THR A 74 2.44 -11.89 16.17
CA THR A 74 1.98 -13.09 15.43
C THR A 74 0.60 -13.62 15.87
N ARG A 75 0.03 -13.09 16.96
CA ARG A 75 -1.32 -13.46 17.42
C ARG A 75 -2.37 -12.58 16.74
N GLY A 76 -3.44 -13.20 16.26
CA GLY A 76 -4.57 -12.48 15.66
C GLY A 76 -4.28 -12.02 14.22
N LEU A 77 -4.64 -10.76 13.91
CA LEU A 77 -4.64 -10.21 12.55
C LEU A 77 -3.55 -9.14 12.32
N LEU A 78 -2.59 -8.99 13.23
CA LEU A 78 -1.63 -7.88 13.18
C LEU A 78 -0.47 -8.12 12.20
N ARG A 79 -0.06 -9.38 12.05
CA ARG A 79 1.01 -9.82 11.15
C ARG A 79 0.66 -11.20 10.59
N LEU A 80 0.50 -11.27 9.26
CA LEU A 80 0.05 -12.47 8.55
C LEU A 80 0.95 -12.70 7.34
N HIS A 81 1.14 -13.96 6.96
CA HIS A 81 1.87 -14.30 5.74
C HIS A 81 1.10 -13.98 4.46
N GLN A 82 -0.23 -14.00 4.54
CA GLN A 82 -1.12 -13.64 3.44
C GLN A 82 -2.17 -12.66 3.96
N PHE A 83 -2.41 -11.61 3.20
CA PHE A 83 -3.46 -10.63 3.49
C PHE A 83 -3.97 -9.98 2.23
N ASN A 84 -5.15 -9.34 2.30
CA ASN A 84 -5.71 -8.60 1.19
C ASN A 84 -5.39 -7.12 1.33
N LYS A 85 -5.14 -6.48 0.19
CA LYS A 85 -4.87 -5.05 0.14
C LYS A 85 -5.38 -4.43 -1.15
N VAL A 86 -5.94 -3.24 -1.03
CA VAL A 86 -6.18 -2.34 -2.16
C VAL A 86 -5.00 -1.37 -2.22
N GLU A 87 -4.30 -1.32 -3.35
CA GLU A 87 -3.18 -0.43 -3.59
C GLU A 87 -3.61 0.73 -4.51
N LEU A 88 -3.08 1.91 -4.23
CA LEU A 88 -3.15 3.08 -5.09
C LEU A 88 -1.75 3.33 -5.65
N VAL A 89 -1.64 3.51 -6.97
CA VAL A 89 -0.37 3.81 -7.65
C VAL A 89 -0.55 4.98 -8.58
N LYS A 90 0.40 5.92 -8.60
CA LYS A 90 0.41 7.06 -9.51
C LYS A 90 1.72 7.16 -10.27
N PHE A 91 1.62 7.59 -11.53
CA PHE A 91 2.75 8.05 -12.33
C PHE A 91 2.52 9.52 -12.64
N THR A 92 3.50 10.37 -12.37
CA THR A 92 3.33 11.83 -12.47
C THR A 92 4.52 12.46 -13.19
N ARG A 93 4.32 13.71 -13.63
CA ARG A 93 5.46 14.57 -13.96
C ARG A 93 6.28 14.85 -12.68
N PRO A 94 7.59 15.07 -12.77
CA PRO A 94 8.44 15.36 -11.61
C PRO A 94 7.95 16.56 -10.80
N GLU A 95 7.57 17.65 -11.47
CA GLU A 95 7.13 18.90 -10.84
C GLU A 95 5.82 18.77 -10.03
N ASP A 96 4.99 17.75 -10.31
CA ASP A 96 3.71 17.54 -9.64
C ASP A 96 3.78 16.52 -8.51
N SER A 97 4.88 15.78 -8.38
CA SER A 97 4.89 14.54 -7.59
C SER A 97 4.57 14.77 -6.11
N TYR A 98 5.14 15.80 -5.49
CA TYR A 98 4.85 16.12 -4.09
C TYR A 98 3.41 16.63 -3.88
N ALA A 99 2.85 17.36 -4.84
CA ALA A 99 1.44 17.75 -4.76
C ALA A 99 0.50 16.54 -4.94
N GLU A 100 0.86 15.59 -5.79
CA GLU A 100 0.14 14.33 -5.93
C GLU A 100 0.33 13.38 -4.73
N HIS A 101 1.43 13.50 -3.99
CA HIS A 101 1.67 12.79 -2.73
C HIS A 101 0.67 13.21 -1.65
N GLU A 102 0.45 14.51 -1.48
CA GLU A 102 -0.57 15.03 -0.54
C GLU A 102 -1.99 14.58 -0.93
N LYS A 103 -2.31 14.59 -2.24
CA LYS A 103 -3.60 14.06 -2.71
C LYS A 103 -3.73 12.56 -2.46
N LEU A 104 -2.65 11.81 -2.64
CA LEU A 104 -2.63 10.36 -2.42
C LEU A 104 -2.80 10.01 -0.93
N LEU A 105 -2.21 10.80 -0.03
CA LEU A 105 -2.46 10.72 1.40
C LEU A 105 -3.94 10.96 1.72
N ALA A 106 -4.53 12.02 1.15
CA ALA A 106 -5.95 12.32 1.33
C ALA A 106 -6.86 11.19 0.80
N ASP A 107 -6.51 10.59 -0.34
CA ASP A 107 -7.24 9.43 -0.90
C ASP A 107 -7.21 8.24 0.09
N ALA A 108 -6.06 7.97 0.71
CA ALA A 108 -5.89 6.88 1.68
C ALA A 108 -6.64 7.15 3.01
N THR A 109 -6.58 8.37 3.53
CA THR A 109 -7.25 8.72 4.81
C THR A 109 -8.76 8.86 4.66
N ARG A 110 -9.27 9.20 3.47
CA ARG A 110 -10.69 9.40 3.22
C ARG A 110 -11.55 8.19 3.61
N ILE A 111 -11.04 6.97 3.41
CA ILE A 111 -11.77 5.75 3.76
C ILE A 111 -11.91 5.64 5.29
N LEU A 112 -10.88 6.00 6.06
CA LEU A 112 -10.92 5.98 7.52
C LEU A 112 -11.91 7.01 8.07
N GLU A 113 -11.95 8.20 7.48
CA GLU A 113 -12.95 9.24 7.81
C GLU A 113 -14.37 8.77 7.57
N LEU A 114 -14.63 8.15 6.40
CA LEU A 114 -15.94 7.59 6.07
C LEU A 114 -16.35 6.50 7.07
N LEU A 115 -15.40 5.63 7.45
CA LEU A 115 -15.64 4.57 8.42
C LEU A 115 -15.78 5.07 9.86
N GLY A 116 -15.38 6.32 10.15
CA GLY A 116 -15.36 6.86 11.51
C GLY A 116 -14.29 6.22 12.39
N ILE A 117 -13.17 5.76 11.80
CA ILE A 117 -12.06 5.15 12.56
C ILE A 117 -11.06 6.24 12.94
N PRO A 118 -10.71 6.40 14.23
CA PRO A 118 -9.68 7.33 14.65
C PRO A 118 -8.33 6.95 14.03
N TYR A 119 -7.66 7.93 13.41
CA TYR A 119 -6.35 7.74 12.81
C TYR A 119 -5.42 8.92 13.10
N ARG A 120 -4.13 8.70 12.92
CA ARG A 120 -3.10 9.75 12.85
C ARG A 120 -2.22 9.54 11.62
N VAL A 121 -1.59 10.62 11.18
CA VAL A 121 -0.59 10.59 10.11
C VAL A 121 0.78 10.88 10.72
N VAL A 122 1.77 10.07 10.37
CA VAL A 122 3.15 10.18 10.83
C VAL A 122 4.05 10.35 9.60
N GLU A 123 4.79 11.45 9.53
CA GLU A 123 5.87 11.59 8.56
C GLU A 123 7.08 10.79 9.03
N LEU A 124 7.57 9.87 8.20
CA LEU A 124 8.70 9.02 8.58
C LEU A 124 10.01 9.79 8.55
N CYS A 125 10.85 9.56 9.55
CA CYS A 125 12.19 10.11 9.57
C CYS A 125 13.11 9.31 8.63
N THR A 126 14.26 9.89 8.27
CA THR A 126 15.18 9.29 7.28
C THR A 126 15.68 7.89 7.65
N GLY A 127 15.79 7.57 8.94
CA GLY A 127 16.21 6.25 9.41
C GLY A 127 15.15 5.15 9.25
N ASP A 128 13.88 5.53 9.10
CA ASP A 128 12.75 4.61 9.01
C ASP A 128 12.17 4.54 7.58
N LEU A 129 12.68 5.36 6.65
CA LEU A 129 12.28 5.30 5.25
C LEU A 129 12.64 3.95 4.62
N SER A 130 11.73 3.44 3.79
CA SER A 130 12.00 2.29 2.95
C SER A 130 13.13 2.58 1.96
N PHE A 131 13.78 1.53 1.46
CA PHE A 131 14.93 1.68 0.56
C PHE A 131 14.65 2.51 -0.71
N ALA A 132 13.41 2.48 -1.20
CA ALA A 132 13.03 3.17 -2.43
C ALA A 132 12.45 4.58 -2.20
N ALA A 133 11.88 4.85 -1.02
CA ALA A 133 11.09 6.05 -0.78
C ALA A 133 11.97 7.29 -0.55
N ALA A 134 11.62 8.39 -1.22
CA ALA A 134 12.19 9.71 -0.96
C ALA A 134 11.47 10.41 0.20
N LYS A 135 10.15 10.22 0.30
CA LYS A 135 9.31 10.70 1.40
C LYS A 135 8.16 9.73 1.64
N CYS A 136 7.79 9.51 2.90
CA CYS A 136 6.71 8.59 3.27
C CYS A 136 5.89 9.11 4.45
N TYR A 137 4.58 8.90 4.35
CA TYR A 137 3.63 9.06 5.44
C TYR A 137 3.05 7.71 5.82
N ASP A 138 3.10 7.37 7.10
CA ASP A 138 2.33 6.25 7.63
C ASP A 138 1.01 6.76 8.21
N VAL A 139 -0.06 6.06 7.88
CA VAL A 139 -1.41 6.29 8.40
C VAL A 139 -1.71 5.18 9.39
N GLU A 140 -1.83 5.55 10.66
CA GLU A 140 -2.01 4.61 11.74
C GLU A 140 -3.41 4.74 12.35
N VAL A 141 -4.08 3.62 12.56
CA VAL A 141 -5.41 3.54 13.17
C VAL A 141 -5.30 3.19 14.65
N TRP A 142 -6.20 3.74 15.47
CA TRP A 142 -6.23 3.42 16.90
C TRP A 142 -6.83 2.04 17.15
N ALA A 143 -6.16 1.23 17.97
CA ALA A 143 -6.62 -0.08 18.43
C ALA A 143 -6.79 -0.06 19.98
N PRO A 144 -8.04 0.12 20.49
CA PRO A 144 -8.34 0.18 21.92
C PRO A 144 -7.82 -0.99 22.77
N ALA A 145 -7.94 -2.23 22.31
CA ALA A 145 -7.53 -3.41 23.07
C ALA A 145 -6.01 -3.59 23.05
N GLU A 146 -5.38 -3.30 21.91
CA GLU A 146 -3.92 -3.27 21.77
C GLU A 146 -3.27 -2.06 22.44
N LYS A 147 -4.05 -1.01 22.74
CA LYS A 147 -3.63 0.26 23.35
C LYS A 147 -2.51 0.96 22.59
N ARG A 148 -2.55 0.90 21.26
CA ARG A 148 -1.54 1.52 20.39
C ARG A 148 -2.14 1.90 19.04
N TRP A 149 -1.37 2.70 18.32
CA TRP A 149 -1.60 2.98 16.90
C TRP A 149 -1.02 1.83 16.06
N LEU A 150 -1.80 1.37 15.08
CA LEU A 150 -1.42 0.32 14.15
C LEU A 150 -1.33 0.91 12.75
N GLU A 151 -0.17 0.82 12.09
CA GLU A 151 0.02 1.27 10.71
C GLU A 151 -0.94 0.51 9.77
N ALA A 152 -1.92 1.20 9.19
CA ALA A 152 -2.92 0.63 8.28
C ALA A 152 -2.63 0.97 6.81
N SER A 153 -1.87 2.03 6.58
CA SER A 153 -1.39 2.43 5.26
C SER A 153 -0.02 3.09 5.37
N SER A 154 0.73 3.00 4.28
CA SER A 154 1.98 3.70 4.05
C SER A 154 1.89 4.33 2.66
N CYS A 155 2.21 5.62 2.57
CA CYS A 155 2.03 6.48 1.39
C CYS A 155 3.37 7.11 1.01
N SER A 156 3.98 6.63 -0.07
CA SER A 156 5.34 6.98 -0.48
C SER A 156 5.39 7.73 -1.80
N ASN A 157 6.28 8.72 -1.87
CA ASN A 157 6.81 9.27 -3.11
C ASN A 157 8.22 8.70 -3.33
N PHE A 158 8.44 8.07 -4.48
CA PHE A 158 9.73 7.45 -4.84
C PHE A 158 10.59 8.32 -5.76
N GLU A 159 10.10 9.52 -6.11
CA GLU A 159 10.64 10.33 -7.20
C GLU A 159 10.88 9.45 -8.43
N ASP A 160 12.04 9.54 -9.07
CA ASP A 160 12.38 8.75 -10.24
C ASP A 160 13.06 7.40 -9.92
N PHE A 161 13.18 7.01 -8.65
CA PHE A 161 13.93 5.82 -8.24
C PHE A 161 13.45 4.55 -8.95
N GLN A 162 12.13 4.29 -8.88
CA GLN A 162 11.55 3.10 -9.50
C GLN A 162 11.52 3.26 -11.03
N ALA A 163 11.17 4.45 -11.52
CA ALA A 163 11.12 4.76 -12.95
C ALA A 163 12.47 4.52 -13.65
N ARG A 164 13.59 4.87 -13.01
CA ARG A 164 14.95 4.58 -13.52
C ARG A 164 15.24 3.09 -13.64
N ARG A 165 14.79 2.29 -12.68
CA ARG A 165 15.01 0.83 -12.65
C ARG A 165 14.11 0.08 -13.62
N MET A 166 12.99 0.68 -13.99
CA MET A 166 12.00 0.13 -14.93
C MET A 166 12.01 0.84 -16.29
N ASN A 167 12.89 1.81 -16.49
CA ASN A 167 13.04 2.62 -17.70
C ASN A 167 11.74 3.33 -18.16
N ILE A 168 10.91 3.78 -17.20
CA ILE A 168 9.61 4.42 -17.45
C ILE A 168 9.82 5.91 -17.66
N ARG A 169 9.54 6.38 -18.87
CA ARG A 169 9.83 7.76 -19.27
C ARG A 169 8.57 8.44 -19.82
N PHE A 170 8.65 9.74 -20.01
CA PHE A 170 7.68 10.51 -20.76
C PHE A 170 8.40 11.58 -21.58
N LYS A 171 7.71 12.21 -22.52
CA LYS A 171 8.23 13.36 -23.26
C LYS A 171 7.28 14.54 -23.12
N ARG A 172 7.80 15.70 -22.69
CA ARG A 172 7.04 16.96 -22.62
C ARG A 172 6.44 17.37 -23.96
N THR A 173 7.18 17.12 -25.04
CA THR A 173 6.73 17.30 -26.43
C THR A 173 7.30 16.19 -27.31
N GLN A 174 6.77 15.97 -28.51
CA GLN A 174 7.28 14.91 -29.41
C GLN A 174 8.79 15.02 -29.69
N THR A 175 9.32 16.25 -29.70
CA THR A 175 10.72 16.57 -29.98
C THR A 175 11.59 16.68 -28.73
N SER A 176 11.02 16.67 -27.52
CA SER A 176 11.79 16.76 -26.29
C SER A 176 12.59 15.47 -26.05
N LYS A 177 13.70 15.60 -25.31
CA LYS A 177 14.37 14.43 -24.74
C LYS A 177 13.40 13.73 -23.76
N PRO A 178 13.40 12.39 -23.70
CA PRO A 178 12.65 11.67 -22.67
C PRO A 178 13.18 12.01 -21.27
N GLU A 179 12.26 12.20 -20.34
CA GLU A 179 12.50 12.38 -18.90
C GLU A 179 11.88 11.19 -18.14
N PHE A 180 12.42 10.84 -16.96
CA PHE A 180 11.78 9.82 -16.12
C PHE A 180 10.55 10.41 -15.43
N VAL A 181 9.48 9.61 -15.34
CA VAL A 181 8.33 9.96 -14.50
C VAL A 181 8.68 9.83 -13.03
N HIS A 182 7.89 10.46 -12.16
CA HIS A 182 7.87 10.10 -10.75
C HIS A 182 6.81 9.05 -10.47
N THR A 183 7.09 8.13 -9.55
CA THR A 183 6.17 7.08 -9.12
C THR A 183 5.79 7.28 -7.66
N LEU A 184 4.52 7.04 -7.34
CA LEU A 184 3.99 7.09 -5.98
C LEU A 184 3.11 5.87 -5.73
N ASN A 185 3.06 5.43 -4.48
CA ASN A 185 2.05 4.47 -4.04
C ASN A 185 1.50 4.80 -2.66
N ALA A 186 0.31 4.29 -2.40
CA ALA A 186 -0.23 4.18 -1.06
C ALA A 186 -1.01 2.89 -0.93
N SER A 187 -1.05 2.37 0.30
CA SER A 187 -2.10 1.41 0.61
C SER A 187 -3.42 2.18 0.67
N GLY A 188 -4.41 1.80 -0.14
CA GLY A 188 -5.77 2.30 0.02
C GLY A 188 -6.24 1.96 1.42
N LEU A 189 -6.36 0.65 1.72
CA LEU A 189 -6.32 0.08 3.07
C LEU A 189 -5.88 -1.40 2.99
N ALA A 190 -5.11 -1.87 3.97
CA ALA A 190 -4.84 -3.29 4.18
C ALA A 190 -5.88 -3.89 5.14
N THR A 191 -6.49 -5.01 4.75
CA THR A 191 -7.63 -5.57 5.51
C THR A 191 -7.33 -6.04 6.93
N PRO A 192 -6.15 -6.59 7.30
CA PRO A 192 -5.97 -7.21 8.62
C PRO A 192 -6.03 -6.21 9.77
N ARG A 193 -5.18 -5.17 9.75
CA ARG A 193 -5.15 -4.13 10.80
C ARG A 193 -6.39 -3.25 10.77
N LEU A 194 -6.98 -3.03 9.60
CA LEU A 194 -8.30 -2.39 9.50
C LEU A 194 -9.39 -3.20 10.20
N MET A 195 -9.39 -4.52 10.04
CA MET A 195 -10.35 -5.41 10.71
C MET A 195 -10.19 -5.33 12.23
N VAL A 196 -8.95 -5.30 12.74
CA VAL A 196 -8.70 -5.06 14.18
C VAL A 196 -9.30 -3.74 14.63
N ALA A 197 -9.05 -2.64 13.90
CA ALA A 197 -9.61 -1.34 14.23
C ALA A 197 -11.15 -1.33 14.20
N ILE A 198 -11.79 -2.00 13.23
CA ILE A 198 -13.25 -2.11 13.17
C ILE A 198 -13.78 -2.91 14.37
N LEU A 199 -13.22 -4.09 14.63
CA LEU A 199 -13.67 -4.95 15.73
C LEU A 199 -13.52 -4.24 17.08
N GLU A 200 -12.40 -3.57 17.32
CA GLU A 200 -12.13 -2.98 18.62
C GLU A 200 -12.83 -1.63 18.86
N ASN A 201 -12.98 -0.78 17.84
CA ASN A 201 -13.63 0.53 18.02
C ASN A 201 -15.17 0.43 17.98
N PHE A 202 -15.72 -0.63 17.39
CA PHE A 202 -17.18 -0.79 17.24
C PHE A 202 -17.75 -1.94 18.08
N GLN A 203 -16.98 -2.50 19.02
CA GLN A 203 -17.51 -3.48 19.98
C GLN A 203 -18.48 -2.83 20.97
N THR A 204 -19.39 -3.63 21.51
CA THR A 204 -20.33 -3.25 22.58
C THR A 204 -20.07 -4.06 23.85
N ASP A 205 -20.62 -3.61 24.98
CA ASP A 205 -20.49 -4.31 26.27
C ASP A 205 -21.11 -5.72 26.24
N GLU A 206 -22.04 -5.98 25.32
CA GLU A 206 -22.66 -7.28 25.07
C GLU A 206 -21.77 -8.22 24.23
N GLY A 207 -20.59 -7.77 23.79
CA GLY A 207 -19.66 -8.54 22.97
C GLY A 207 -20.08 -8.68 21.50
N THR A 208 -20.93 -7.77 21.01
CA THR A 208 -21.27 -7.64 19.58
C THR A 208 -20.43 -6.55 18.92
N VAL A 209 -20.39 -6.51 17.58
CA VAL A 209 -19.70 -5.43 16.85
C VAL A 209 -20.68 -4.72 15.93
N VAL A 210 -20.83 -3.40 16.10
CA VAL A 210 -21.65 -2.57 15.21
C VAL A 210 -20.93 -2.39 13.88
N VAL A 211 -21.58 -2.70 12.77
CA VAL A 211 -21.00 -2.48 11.45
C VAL A 211 -21.04 -0.98 11.12
N PRO A 212 -19.90 -0.34 10.76
CA PRO A 212 -19.86 1.04 10.29
C PRO A 212 -20.88 1.31 9.19
N GLU A 213 -21.59 2.43 9.26
CA GLU A 213 -22.69 2.75 8.35
C GLU A 213 -22.36 2.56 6.85
N PRO A 214 -21.21 3.04 6.33
CA PRO A 214 -20.88 2.89 4.92
C PRO A 214 -20.72 1.43 4.46
N LEU A 215 -20.44 0.50 5.39
CA LEU A 215 -20.22 -0.91 5.09
C LEU A 215 -21.53 -1.70 5.00
N ARG A 216 -22.61 -1.21 5.62
CA ARG A 216 -23.87 -1.96 5.77
C ARG A 216 -24.51 -2.38 4.44
N LYS A 217 -24.38 -1.54 3.41
CA LYS A 217 -24.89 -1.85 2.06
C LYS A 217 -24.13 -3.00 1.37
N TYR A 218 -22.89 -3.26 1.80
CA TYR A 218 -22.06 -4.35 1.26
C TYR A 218 -22.18 -5.62 2.10
N THR A 219 -22.29 -5.49 3.42
CA THR A 219 -22.40 -6.64 4.33
C THR A 219 -23.82 -7.21 4.40
N GLY A 220 -24.85 -6.37 4.21
CA GLY A 220 -26.25 -6.77 4.35
C GLY A 220 -26.74 -6.85 5.81
N PHE A 221 -25.89 -6.52 6.79
CA PHE A 221 -26.22 -6.51 8.22
C PHE A 221 -25.58 -5.32 8.93
N ASN A 222 -26.19 -4.89 10.04
CA ASN A 222 -25.75 -3.74 10.84
C ASN A 222 -24.99 -4.13 12.12
N ILE A 223 -24.98 -5.41 12.48
CA ILE A 223 -24.35 -5.91 13.70
C ILE A 223 -23.78 -7.31 13.45
N ILE A 224 -22.56 -7.55 13.92
CA ILE A 224 -21.95 -8.88 13.98
C ILE A 224 -22.26 -9.44 15.36
N LYS A 225 -23.00 -10.55 15.39
CA LYS A 225 -23.35 -11.25 16.63
C LYS A 225 -22.34 -12.36 16.90
N ARG A 226 -22.18 -12.72 18.16
CA ARG A 226 -21.48 -13.93 18.56
C ARG A 226 -22.34 -15.12 18.13
N GLU A 227 -21.84 -15.95 17.22
CA GLU A 227 -22.40 -17.27 16.99
C GLU A 227 -21.93 -18.19 18.12
N TYR A 228 -22.88 -18.90 18.73
CA TYR A 228 -22.64 -19.88 19.79
C TYR A 228 -22.49 -21.27 19.18
#